data_AF-A0AAU7E3G5-F1
#
_entry.id   AF-A0AAU7E3G5-F1
#
_cell.length_a   1.000
_cell.length_b   1.000
_cell.length_c   1.000
_cell.angle_alpha   90.00
_cell.angle_beta   90.00
_cell.angle_gamma   90.00
#
_symmetry.space_group_name_H-M   'P 1'
#
loop_
_entity.id
_entity.type
_entity.pdbx_description
1 polymer ?
#
loop_
_entity_poly.entity_id
_entity_poly.type
_entity_poly.pdbx_seq_one_letter_code
_entity_poly.pdbx_strand_id
1 'polypeptide(L)'
;MKSKEEFKSYSLKLPTKLKNRLDQISKNLSKPKSIIIREAIETYLNEFEDFDFAIEALEELKDGNYTEASKKIDKVIAHLKK
;
A
#
# COMPACT_ATOMS: atom_id res chain seq x y z
N MET A 1 -18.16 -13.67 16.70
CA MET A 1 -18.10 -12.29 17.22
C MET A 1 -17.05 -11.55 16.40
N LYS A 2 -17.42 -10.50 15.64
CA LYS A 2 -16.41 -9.64 15.00
C LYS A 2 -15.69 -8.87 16.11
N SER A 3 -14.36 -8.92 16.16
CA SER A 3 -13.56 -8.12 17.07
C SER A 3 -13.88 -6.65 16.87
N LYS A 4 -14.07 -5.91 17.96
CA LYS A 4 -14.33 -4.47 17.91
C LYS A 4 -13.04 -3.79 17.46
N GLU A 5 -13.00 -3.30 16.22
CA GLU A 5 -11.84 -2.57 15.68
C GLU A 5 -11.60 -1.29 16.49
N GLU A 6 -10.34 -1.09 16.92
CA GLU A 6 -9.92 0.09 17.67
C GLU A 6 -9.43 1.16 16.69
N PHE A 7 -10.03 2.36 16.73
CA PHE A 7 -9.66 3.46 15.84
C PHE A 7 -8.85 4.52 16.60
N LYS A 8 -7.72 4.95 16.02
CA LYS A 8 -6.89 6.07 16.51
C LYS A 8 -6.89 7.22 15.51
N SER A 9 -6.95 8.45 16.01
CA SER A 9 -6.90 9.65 15.18
C SER A 9 -5.46 10.13 14.96
N TYR A 10 -5.16 10.52 13.73
CA TYR A 10 -3.91 11.15 13.36
C TYR A 10 -4.20 12.49 12.68
N SER A 11 -3.42 13.51 13.00
CA SER A 11 -3.47 14.83 12.36
C SER A 11 -2.22 15.03 11.52
N LEU A 12 -2.40 15.50 10.29
CA LEU A 12 -1.33 15.65 9.32
C LEU A 12 -1.47 16.98 8.57
N LYS A 13 -0.33 17.64 8.31
CA LYS A 13 -0.28 18.89 7.54
C LYS A 13 -0.12 18.54 6.06
N LEU A 14 -0.99 19.08 5.21
CA LEU A 14 -0.92 18.90 3.75
C LEU A 14 -0.49 20.20 3.07
N PRO A 15 0.40 20.14 2.07
CA PRO A 15 0.62 21.27 1.16
C PRO A 15 -0.69 21.71 0.50
N THR A 16 -0.87 23.02 0.31
CA THR A 16 -2.11 23.59 -0.25
C THR A 16 -2.51 22.94 -1.58
N LYS A 17 -1.54 22.69 -2.46
CA LYS A 17 -1.76 22.02 -3.75
C LYS A 17 -2.36 20.62 -3.58
N LEU A 18 -1.86 19.85 -2.60
CA LEU A 18 -2.34 18.49 -2.33
C LEU A 18 -3.74 18.51 -1.71
N LYS A 19 -3.98 19.41 -0.75
CA LYS A 19 -5.31 19.62 -0.16
C LYS A 19 -6.36 19.99 -1.22
N ASN A 20 -6.02 20.89 -2.15
CA ASN A 20 -6.93 21.26 -3.24
C ASN A 20 -7.23 20.09 -4.19
N ARG A 21 -6.24 19.25 -4.51
CA ARG A 21 -6.47 18.03 -5.29
C ARG A 21 -7.41 17.06 -4.57
N LEU A 22 -7.19 16.84 -3.28
CA LEU A 22 -8.06 15.99 -2.46
C LEU A 22 -9.49 16.53 -2.40
N ASP A 23 -9.67 17.84 -2.30
CA ASP A 23 -10.98 18.49 -2.32
C ASP A 23 -11.73 18.23 -3.65
N GLN A 24 -11.03 18.27 -4.78
CA GLN A 24 -11.61 17.97 -6.10
C GLN A 24 -12.00 16.49 -6.22
N ILE A 25 -11.11 15.57 -5.81
CA ILE A 25 -11.38 14.13 -5.84
C ILE A 25 -12.59 13.78 -4.97
N SER A 26 -12.65 14.34 -3.77
CA SER A 26 -13.78 14.13 -2.84
C SER A 26 -15.12 14.57 -3.42
N LYS A 27 -15.16 15.70 -4.14
CA LYS A 27 -16.35 16.16 -4.85
C LYS A 27 -16.73 15.22 -6.00
N ASN A 28 -15.77 14.87 -6.84
CA ASN A 28 -16.01 14.05 -8.03
C ASN A 28 -16.49 12.63 -7.67
N LEU A 29 -15.95 12.05 -6.60
CA LEU A 29 -16.31 10.72 -6.13
C LEU A 29 -17.50 10.71 -5.16
N SER A 30 -18.05 11.88 -4.79
CA SER A 30 -19.05 12.02 -3.71
C SER A 30 -18.65 11.27 -2.43
N LYS A 31 -17.35 11.30 -2.09
CA LYS A 31 -16.76 10.48 -1.04
C LYS A 31 -16.02 11.33 -0.01
N PRO A 32 -16.14 11.05 1.31
CA PRO A 32 -15.44 11.84 2.32
C PRO A 32 -13.92 11.71 2.18
N LYS A 33 -13.21 12.83 2.38
CA LYS A 33 -11.75 12.91 2.30
C LYS A 33 -11.05 11.92 3.23
N SER A 34 -11.59 11.70 4.43
CA SER A 34 -11.06 10.73 5.39
C SER A 34 -11.06 9.31 4.85
N ILE A 35 -12.11 8.91 4.12
CA ILE A 35 -12.19 7.58 3.51
C ILE A 35 -11.19 7.48 2.37
N ILE A 36 -11.09 8.50 1.52
CA ILE A 36 -10.11 8.54 0.42
C ILE A 36 -8.67 8.46 0.96
N ILE A 37 -8.36 9.22 2.01
CA ILE A 37 -7.04 9.18 2.65
C ILE A 37 -6.77 7.79 3.24
N ARG A 38 -7.74 7.22 3.97
CA ARG A 38 -7.58 5.89 4.57
C ARG A 38 -7.30 4.84 3.50
N GLU A 39 -8.10 4.80 2.45
CA GLU A 39 -7.92 3.85 1.34
C GLU A 39 -6.59 4.08 0.62
N ALA A 40 -6.20 5.33 0.37
CA ALA A 40 -4.92 5.62 -0.25
C ALA A 40 -3.74 5.12 0.62
N ILE A 41 -3.85 5.22 1.95
CA ILE A 41 -2.85 4.70 2.88
C ILE A 41 -2.87 3.17 2.88
N GLU A 42 -4.05 2.53 2.96
CA GLU A 42 -4.20 1.08 2.89
C GLU A 42 -3.61 0.52 1.59
N THR A 43 -3.96 1.12 0.44
CA THR A 43 -3.40 0.75 -0.86
C THR A 43 -1.89 0.96 -0.90
N TYR A 44 -1.38 2.11 -0.46
CA TYR A 44 0.06 2.38 -0.47
C TYR A 44 0.84 1.39 0.40
N LEU A 45 0.33 1.05 1.58
CA LEU A 45 1.00 0.10 2.47
C LEU A 45 0.98 -1.33 1.91
N ASN A 46 -0.16 -1.76 1.35
CA ASN A 46 -0.25 -3.08 0.72
C ASN A 46 0.71 -3.18 -0.49
N GLU A 47 0.75 -2.15 -1.34
CA GLU A 47 1.67 -2.11 -2.48
C GLU A 47 3.14 -2.05 -2.02
N PHE A 48 3.46 -1.29 -0.97
CA PHE A 48 4.81 -1.21 -0.44
C PHE A 48 5.30 -2.54 0.13
N GLU A 49 4.44 -3.27 0.86
CA GLU A 49 4.74 -4.63 1.31
C GLU A 49 5.04 -5.56 0.13
N ASP A 50 4.34 -5.43 -1.01
CA ASP A 50 4.62 -6.22 -2.21
C ASP A 50 5.95 -5.84 -2.89
N PHE A 51 6.31 -4.55 -2.91
CA PHE A 51 7.53 -4.07 -3.57
C PHE A 51 8.82 -4.48 -2.85
N ASP A 52 8.85 -4.46 -1.52
CA ASP A 52 10.06 -4.84 -0.77
C ASP A 52 10.44 -6.30 -1.05
N PHE A 53 9.46 -7.21 -1.09
CA PHE A 53 9.70 -8.62 -1.44
C PHE A 53 10.20 -8.79 -2.88
N ALA A 54 9.66 -8.01 -3.82
CA ALA A 54 10.08 -8.05 -5.22
C ALA A 54 11.51 -7.53 -5.41
N ILE A 55 11.88 -6.45 -4.72
CA ILE A 55 13.24 -5.87 -4.76
C ILE A 55 14.25 -6.87 -4.20
N GLU A 56 13.96 -7.46 -3.04
CA GLU A 56 14.83 -8.48 -2.46
C GLU A 56 15.03 -9.69 -3.39
N ALA A 57 13.97 -10.14 -4.06
CA ALA A 57 14.09 -11.24 -5.01
C ALA A 57 15.01 -10.88 -6.19
N LEU A 58 14.94 -9.64 -6.70
CA LEU A 58 15.80 -9.15 -7.77
C LEU A 58 17.26 -9.02 -7.33
N GLU A 59 17.51 -8.60 -6.09
CA GLU A 59 18.87 -8.55 -5.51
C GLU A 59 19.47 -9.96 -5.38
N GLU A 60 18.72 -10.93 -4.87
CA GLU A 60 19.16 -12.33 -4.78
C GLU A 60 19.45 -12.93 -6.17
N LEU A 61 18.64 -12.59 -7.20
CA LEU A 61 18.91 -13.00 -8.58
C LEU A 61 20.21 -12.40 -9.11
N LYS A 62 20.44 -11.11 -8.83
CA LYS A 62 21.67 -10.40 -9.24
C LYS A 62 22.90 -10.99 -8.58
N ASP A 63 22.79 -11.41 -7.33
CA ASP A 63 23.86 -12.04 -6.55
C ASP A 63 24.05 -13.53 -6.88
N GLY A 64 23.21 -14.09 -7.74
CA GLY A 64 23.29 -15.48 -8.21
C GLY A 64 22.67 -16.51 -7.26
N ASN A 65 21.92 -16.07 -6.24
CA ASN A 65 21.23 -16.93 -5.30
C ASN A 65 19.83 -17.33 -5.82
N TYR A 66 19.80 -18.08 -6.92
CA TYR A 66 18.58 -18.42 -7.63
C TYR A 66 17.56 -19.21 -6.80
N THR A 67 18.02 -20.00 -5.83
CA THR A 67 17.14 -20.80 -4.96
C THR A 67 16.32 -19.93 -4.02
N GLU A 68 16.94 -18.93 -3.38
CA GLU A 68 16.19 -18.00 -2.52
C GLU A 68 15.36 -17.00 -3.33
N ALA A 69 15.89 -16.53 -4.46
CA ALA A 69 15.11 -15.73 -5.39
C ALA A 69 13.81 -16.44 -5.83
N SER A 70 13.87 -17.71 -6.22
CA SER A 70 12.69 -18.48 -6.64
C SER A 70 11.62 -18.54 -5.55
N LYS A 71 12.01 -18.80 -4.29
CA LYS A 71 11.07 -18.85 -3.17
C LYS A 71 10.42 -17.49 -2.89
N LYS A 72 11.18 -16.40 -3.00
CA LYS A 72 10.66 -15.04 -2.83
C LYS A 72 9.68 -14.69 -3.96
N ILE A 73 10.01 -15.04 -5.21
CA ILE A 73 9.13 -14.87 -6.37
C ILE A 73 7.83 -15.67 -6.22
N ASP A 74 7.90 -16.93 -5.76
CA ASP A 74 6.71 -17.76 -5.55
C ASP A 74 5.76 -17.14 -4.51
N LYS A 75 6.30 -16.51 -3.47
CA LYS A 75 5.49 -15.77 -2.46
C LYS A 75 4.80 -14.55 -3.07
N VAL A 76 5.51 -13.77 -3.89
CA VAL A 76 4.94 -12.62 -4.61
C VAL A 76 3.79 -13.08 -5.52
N ILE A 77 4.00 -14.14 -6.31
CA ILE A 77 2.97 -14.69 -7.18
C ILE A 77 1.74 -15.18 -6.39
N ALA A 78 1.94 -15.77 -5.22
CA ALA A 78 0.85 -16.22 -4.36
C ALA A 78 0.05 -15.05 -3.76
N HIS A 79 0.69 -13.92 -3.45
CA HIS A 79 0.03 -12.72 -2.94
C HIS A 79 -0.81 -12.03 -4.02
N LEU A 80 -0.28 -11.92 -5.24
CA LEU A 80 -0.95 -11.27 -6.38
C LEU A 80 -2.14 -12.06 -6.97
N LYS A 81 -2.29 -13.34 -6.63
CA LYS A 81 -3.38 -14.21 -7.09
C LYS A 81 -4.59 -14.26 -6.15
N LYS A 82 -4.55 -13.57 -5.01
CA LYS A 82 -5.67 -13.45 -4.06
C LYS A 82 -6.52 -12.23 -4.36
#